data_AF-A0AAV1JQP0-F1
#
_entry.id   AF-A0AAV1JQP0-F1
#
_cell.length_a   1.000
_cell.length_b   1.000
_cell.length_c   1.000
_cell.angle_alpha   90.00
_cell.angle_beta   90.00
_cell.angle_gamma   90.00
#
_symmetry.space_group_name_H-M   'P 1'
#
loop_
_entity.id
_entity.type
_entity.pdbx_description
1 polymer ?
#
loop_
_entity_poly.entity_id
_entity_poly.type
_entity_poly.pdbx_seq_one_letter_code
_entity_poly.pdbx_strand_id
1 'polypeptide(L)'
;MERNRYIDVYSSTYIPSERSKLFTQVLKVMLEAITATTFVMLDRLFFEALDVVRQYNNSEHYGLGDLDVQIEGKGFLANMVRKIVTELNLVNTTAVLVSNKECVPKPHAMHTSYYVIIYGGYMWILLLLYINPYTLRLRSLFYPQREKQRILHLYNDILKKRLKMQKTLRRKAVQAVRAHYLSGENLVTLRIKFPQLLGWLGAVSLARMKCLICEETEPKLKYLADKSWHNCSSTKCPFVYCDECWRDVGYGCLACDPALNELSDIESLSDDQPPRY
;
A
#
# COMPACT_ATOMS: atom_id res chain seq x y z
N MET A 1 -14.96 4.61 -18.02
CA MET A 1 -13.73 4.13 -17.35
C MET A 1 -12.65 5.19 -17.16
N GLU A 2 -12.54 6.23 -18.00
CA GLU A 2 -11.43 7.21 -17.89
C GLU A 2 -11.49 8.12 -16.65
N ARG A 3 -12.71 8.44 -16.13
CA ARG A 3 -12.91 9.40 -15.04
C ARG A 3 -12.19 9.04 -13.73
N ASN A 4 -11.98 7.75 -13.45
CA ASN A 4 -11.31 7.26 -12.24
C ASN A 4 -9.77 7.45 -12.25
N ARG A 5 -9.17 7.86 -13.37
CA ARG A 5 -7.72 8.13 -13.44
C ARG A 5 -7.36 9.60 -13.19
N TYR A 6 -8.35 10.48 -13.07
CA TYR A 6 -8.11 11.91 -12.93
C TYR A 6 -8.18 12.33 -11.47
N ILE A 7 -7.19 13.12 -11.07
CA ILE A 7 -7.09 13.69 -9.73
C ILE A 7 -7.63 15.12 -9.84
N ASP A 8 -8.68 15.41 -9.09
CA ASP A 8 -9.18 16.78 -8.96
C ASP A 8 -8.32 17.55 -7.96
N VAL A 9 -7.65 18.59 -8.46
CA VAL A 9 -6.69 19.43 -7.70
C VAL A 9 -7.38 20.15 -6.54
N TYR A 10 -8.67 20.46 -6.67
CA TYR A 10 -9.44 21.18 -5.66
C TYR A 10 -10.11 20.25 -4.64
N SER A 11 -10.08 18.95 -4.87
CA SER A 11 -10.66 17.99 -3.93
C SER A 11 -9.75 17.84 -2.70
N SER A 12 -10.25 18.17 -1.51
CA SER A 12 -9.53 17.95 -0.24
C SER A 12 -9.40 16.46 0.13
N THR A 13 -9.93 15.56 -0.71
CA THR A 13 -9.93 14.13 -0.44
C THR A 13 -8.54 13.55 -0.70
N TYR A 14 -8.09 12.70 0.23
CA TYR A 14 -6.87 11.91 0.06
C TYR A 14 -7.07 10.85 -1.01
N ILE A 15 -6.14 10.79 -1.96
CA ILE A 15 -6.14 9.78 -3.03
C ILE A 15 -5.84 8.41 -2.40
N PRO A 16 -6.48 7.32 -2.83
CA PRO A 16 -6.23 5.98 -2.27
C PRO A 16 -4.74 5.56 -2.34
N SER A 17 -4.01 5.99 -3.37
CA SER A 17 -2.57 5.74 -3.50
C SER A 17 -1.70 6.62 -2.60
N GLU A 18 -2.19 7.79 -2.18
CA GLU A 18 -1.52 8.62 -1.16
C GLU A 18 -1.77 8.04 0.23
N ARG A 19 -2.97 7.52 0.50
CA ARG A 19 -3.32 6.88 1.78
C ARG A 19 -2.42 5.69 2.10
N SER A 20 -2.13 4.82 1.12
CA SER A 20 -1.26 3.66 1.37
C SER A 20 0.16 4.09 1.72
N LYS A 21 0.71 5.11 1.04
CA LYS A 21 2.04 5.66 1.35
C LYS A 21 2.10 6.29 2.73
N LEU A 22 1.07 7.09 3.08
CA LEU A 22 0.96 7.70 4.40
C LEU A 22 0.82 6.65 5.49
N PHE A 23 0.01 5.61 5.26
CA PHE A 23 -0.15 4.51 6.21
C PHE A 23 1.18 3.81 6.48
N THR A 24 1.95 3.48 5.44
CA THR A 24 3.29 2.89 5.61
C THR A 24 4.23 3.80 6.39
N GLN A 25 4.20 5.11 6.14
CA GLN A 25 5.05 6.08 6.85
C GLN A 25 4.62 6.23 8.31
N VAL A 26 3.31 6.31 8.59
CA VAL A 26 2.77 6.35 9.96
C VAL A 26 3.13 5.07 10.71
N LEU A 27 2.96 3.90 10.08
CA LEU A 27 3.28 2.62 10.71
C LEU A 27 4.77 2.53 11.07
N LYS A 28 5.66 3.04 10.21
CA LYS A 28 7.10 3.13 10.51
C LYS A 28 7.36 4.00 11.74
N VAL A 29 6.77 5.20 11.80
CA VAL A 29 6.92 6.12 12.93
C VAL A 29 6.36 5.51 14.23
N MET A 30 5.23 4.81 14.14
CA MET A 30 4.63 4.13 15.29
C MET A 30 5.51 2.99 15.81
N LEU A 31 6.10 2.19 14.92
CA LEU A 31 7.02 1.13 15.31
C LEU A 31 8.28 1.70 15.99
N GLU A 32 8.80 2.81 15.46
CA GLU A 32 9.92 3.53 16.07
C GLU A 32 9.55 4.12 17.44
N ALA A 33 8.37 4.72 17.57
CA ALA A 33 7.86 5.22 18.85
C ALA A 33 7.70 4.10 19.88
N ILE A 34 7.21 2.92 19.47
CA ILE A 34 7.13 1.75 20.35
C ILE A 34 8.54 1.37 20.84
N THR A 35 9.54 1.28 19.95
CA THR A 35 10.92 0.98 20.38
C THR A 35 11.44 2.01 21.37
N ALA A 36 11.23 3.32 21.13
CA ALA A 36 11.63 4.36 22.06
C ALA A 36 10.91 4.23 23.41
N THR A 37 9.62 3.91 23.42
CA THR A 37 8.86 3.68 24.67
C THR A 37 9.39 2.49 25.46
N THR A 38 9.82 1.41 24.79
CA THR A 38 10.42 0.26 25.47
C THR A 38 11.74 0.61 26.14
N PHE A 39 12.60 1.41 25.49
CA PHE A 39 13.84 1.89 26.11
C PHE A 39 13.57 2.78 27.32
N VAL A 40 12.60 3.69 27.23
CA VAL A 40 12.16 4.54 28.35
C VAL A 40 11.64 3.69 29.51
N MET A 41 10.85 2.66 29.22
CA MET A 41 10.30 1.77 30.23
C MET A 41 11.40 0.94 30.92
N LEU A 42 12.37 0.45 30.15
CA LEU A 42 13.53 -0.25 30.69
C LEU A 42 14.36 0.65 31.61
N ASP A 43 14.63 1.89 31.20
CA ASP A 43 15.37 2.86 32.01
C ASP A 43 14.67 3.14 33.35
N ARG A 44 13.33 3.29 33.32
CA ARG A 44 12.53 3.43 34.54
C ARG A 44 12.59 2.18 35.43
N LEU A 45 12.56 0.99 34.84
CA LEU A 45 12.67 -0.27 35.57
C LEU A 45 14.05 -0.41 36.23
N PHE A 46 15.13 0.01 35.55
CA PHE A 46 16.46 0.06 36.14
C PHE A 46 16.54 1.05 37.30
N PHE A 47 15.91 2.22 37.16
CA PHE A 47 15.81 3.20 38.25
C PHE A 47 15.10 2.60 39.48
N GLU A 48 13.93 1.99 39.30
CA GLU A 48 13.16 1.38 40.40
C GLU A 48 13.94 0.21 41.04
N ALA A 49 14.61 -0.63 40.23
CA ALA A 49 15.44 -1.72 40.75
C ALA A 49 16.61 -1.21 41.60
N LEU A 50 17.33 -0.17 41.14
CA LEU A 50 18.42 0.45 41.89
C LEU A 50 17.93 1.16 43.17
N ASP A 51 16.73 1.72 43.15
CA ASP A 51 16.15 2.39 44.32
C ASP A 51 15.75 1.37 45.41
N VAL A 52 15.23 0.20 45.02
CA VAL A 52 15.00 -0.93 45.95
C VAL A 52 16.31 -1.40 46.59
N VAL A 53 17.38 -1.55 45.79
CA VAL A 53 18.71 -1.93 46.30
C VAL A 53 19.24 -0.87 47.28
N ARG A 54 19.04 0.41 46.95
CA ARG A 54 19.37 1.52 47.83
C ARG A 54 18.61 1.45 49.15
N GLN A 55 17.29 1.20 49.10
CA GLN A 55 16.47 1.09 50.30
C GLN A 55 16.95 -0.06 51.21
N TYR A 56 17.27 -1.22 50.64
CA TYR A 56 17.76 -2.38 51.40
C TYR A 56 19.14 -2.13 52.02
N ASN A 57 20.07 -1.50 51.27
CA ASN A 57 21.43 -1.27 51.74
C ASN A 57 21.57 -0.07 52.70
N ASN A 58 20.57 0.82 52.74
CA ASN A 58 20.53 1.95 53.68
C ASN A 58 20.01 1.53 55.06
N SER A 59 19.55 0.27 55.22
CA SER A 59 19.34 -0.33 56.53
C SER A 59 20.69 -0.51 57.21
N GLU A 60 20.95 0.23 58.29
CA GLU A 60 22.13 0.04 59.12
C GLU A 60 22.11 -1.40 59.65
N HIS A 61 22.90 -2.27 59.03
CA HIS A 61 23.09 -3.62 59.53
C HIS A 61 24.01 -3.50 60.74
N TYR A 62 23.41 -3.58 61.93
CA TYR A 62 24.15 -3.89 63.14
C TYR A 62 24.69 -5.30 62.96
N GLY A 63 25.90 -5.41 62.41
CA GLY A 63 26.68 -6.64 62.48
C GLY A 63 27.00 -6.86 63.96
N LEU A 64 26.06 -7.44 64.70
CA LEU A 64 26.32 -8.02 66.01
C LEU A 64 27.27 -9.18 65.74
N GLY A 65 28.57 -8.91 65.83
CA GLY A 65 29.59 -9.94 65.97
C GLY A 65 29.49 -10.60 67.34
N ASP A 66 28.32 -11.17 67.66
CA ASP A 66 28.15 -12.00 68.84
C ASP A 66 28.60 -13.42 68.48
N LEU A 67 29.92 -13.59 68.39
CA LEU A 67 30.57 -14.89 68.24
C LEU A 67 30.67 -15.52 69.64
N ASP A 68 29.61 -16.19 70.10
CA ASP A 68 29.65 -17.01 71.32
C ASP A 68 30.43 -18.31 71.05
N VAL A 69 31.75 -18.25 71.21
CA VAL A 69 32.63 -19.41 71.01
C VAL A 69 32.76 -20.18 72.32
N GLN A 70 31.95 -21.22 72.49
CA GLN A 70 32.04 -22.15 73.63
C GLN A 70 33.13 -23.20 73.41
N ILE A 71 34.13 -23.22 74.30
CA ILE A 71 35.25 -24.16 74.25
C ILE A 71 34.98 -25.30 75.25
N GLU A 72 34.66 -26.48 74.74
CA GLU A 72 34.50 -27.70 75.54
C GLU A 72 35.85 -28.43 75.69
N GLY A 73 36.41 -28.40 76.91
CA GLY A 73 37.65 -29.08 77.24
C GLY A 73 38.18 -28.70 78.62
N LYS A 74 38.78 -29.67 79.34
CA LYS A 74 39.42 -29.47 80.65
C LYS A 74 40.90 -29.80 80.52
N GLY A 75 41.72 -28.78 80.30
CA GLY A 75 43.18 -28.89 80.15
C GLY A 75 43.84 -27.51 80.13
N PHE A 76 45.17 -27.46 80.28
CA PHE A 76 45.92 -26.19 80.30
C PHE A 76 45.73 -25.39 79.01
N LEU A 77 45.80 -26.05 77.85
CA LEU A 77 45.61 -25.43 76.53
C LEU A 77 44.19 -24.84 76.38
N ALA A 78 43.16 -25.56 76.85
CA ALA A 78 41.77 -25.11 76.83
C ALA A 78 41.56 -23.86 77.70
N ASN A 79 42.23 -23.78 78.85
CA ASN A 79 42.20 -22.58 79.71
C ASN A 79 42.91 -21.38 79.08
N MET A 80 44.00 -21.61 78.34
CA MET A 80 44.70 -20.53 77.64
C MET A 80 43.84 -19.95 76.50
N VAL A 81 43.27 -20.82 75.67
CA VAL A 81 42.36 -20.39 74.58
C VAL A 81 41.11 -19.71 75.15
N ARG A 82 40.54 -20.24 76.24
CA ARG A 82 39.39 -19.62 76.92
C ARG A 82 39.71 -18.21 77.38
N LYS A 83 40.87 -17.96 77.98
CA LYS A 83 41.27 -16.60 78.39
C LYS A 83 41.37 -15.64 77.19
N ILE A 84 42.00 -16.07 76.10
CA ILE A 84 42.14 -15.25 74.88
C ILE A 84 40.77 -14.91 74.29
N VAL A 85 39.87 -15.89 74.17
CA VAL A 85 38.50 -15.66 73.65
C VAL A 85 37.69 -14.76 74.57
N THR A 86 37.84 -14.90 75.90
CA THR A 86 37.12 -14.05 76.86
C THR A 86 37.57 -12.59 76.77
N GLU A 87 38.87 -12.34 76.59
CA GLU A 87 39.40 -10.99 76.38
C GLU A 87 38.97 -10.40 75.02
N LEU A 88 38.90 -11.22 73.96
CA LEU A 88 38.41 -10.79 72.65
C LEU A 88 36.90 -10.47 72.67
N ASN A 89 36.10 -11.21 73.44
CA ASN A 89 34.68 -10.89 73.64
C ASN A 89 34.49 -9.56 74.38
N LEU A 90 35.35 -9.24 75.34
CA LEU A 90 35.38 -7.92 76.01
C LEU A 90 35.73 -6.80 75.03
N VAL A 91 36.69 -7.01 74.12
CA VAL A 91 37.07 -6.02 73.09
C VAL A 91 35.99 -5.86 72.02
N ASN A 92 35.27 -6.93 71.66
CA ASN A 92 34.21 -6.91 70.65
C ASN A 92 32.87 -6.31 71.12
N THR A 93 32.71 -5.98 72.41
CA THR A 93 31.50 -5.26 72.89
C THR A 93 31.38 -3.84 72.36
N THR A 94 32.43 -3.29 71.74
CA THR A 94 32.29 -2.08 70.93
C THR A 94 31.64 -2.46 69.60
N ALA A 95 30.33 -2.25 69.49
CA ALA A 95 29.59 -2.41 68.24
C ALA A 95 30.29 -1.64 67.11
N VAL A 96 30.98 -2.35 66.22
CA VAL A 96 31.56 -1.74 65.03
C VAL A 96 30.41 -1.39 64.10
N LEU A 97 30.06 -0.11 64.06
CA LEU A 97 29.08 0.41 63.11
C LEU A 97 29.68 0.37 61.70
N VAL A 98 29.45 -0.74 60.98
CA VAL A 98 29.80 -0.85 59.57
C VAL A 98 28.73 -0.14 58.75
N SER A 99 28.98 1.14 58.45
CA SER A 99 28.09 1.96 57.61
C SER A 99 28.41 1.75 56.13
N ASN A 100 27.46 1.20 55.36
CA ASN A 100 27.64 0.94 53.92
C ASN A 100 27.25 2.13 53.02
N LYS A 101 27.16 3.34 53.58
CA LYS A 101 26.65 4.56 52.91
C LYS A 101 27.45 4.95 51.66
N GLU A 102 28.76 4.68 51.64
CA GLU A 102 29.63 4.96 50.49
C GLU A 102 29.37 4.05 49.27
N CYS A 103 28.90 2.82 49.48
CA CYS A 103 28.71 1.82 48.42
C CYS A 103 27.29 1.81 47.83
N VAL A 104 26.41 2.72 48.27
CA VAL A 104 25.03 2.78 47.80
C VAL A 104 24.96 3.43 46.41
N PRO A 105 24.37 2.76 45.40
CA PRO A 105 24.18 3.38 44.10
C PRO A 105 23.27 4.61 44.23
N LYS A 106 23.62 5.71 43.54
CA LYS A 106 22.80 6.93 43.46
C LYS A 106 22.05 6.92 42.13
N PRO A 107 20.81 6.39 42.07
CA PRO A 107 20.05 6.38 40.82
C PRO A 107 19.65 7.82 40.43
N HIS A 108 19.85 8.17 39.17
CA HIS A 108 19.44 9.47 38.62
C HIS A 108 18.28 9.25 37.66
N ALA A 109 17.09 9.77 38.00
CA ALA A 109 15.93 9.69 37.11
C ALA A 109 16.10 10.66 35.93
N MET A 110 15.58 10.28 34.75
CA MET A 110 15.44 11.23 33.65
C MET A 110 14.44 12.33 34.01
N HIS A 111 14.82 13.59 33.77
CA HIS A 111 13.96 14.73 34.02
C HIS A 111 12.76 14.75 33.07
N THR A 112 11.59 15.19 33.55
CA THR A 112 10.32 15.14 32.81
C THR A 112 10.36 15.87 31.47
N SER A 113 11.22 16.89 31.34
CA SER A 113 11.42 17.64 30.10
C SER A 113 11.87 16.76 28.92
N TYR A 114 12.69 15.74 29.16
CA TYR A 114 13.18 14.87 28.09
C TYR A 114 12.07 14.03 27.49
N TYR A 115 11.12 13.55 28.29
CA TYR A 115 9.94 12.84 27.78
C TYR A 115 9.10 13.74 26.88
N VAL A 116 8.86 14.99 27.30
CA VAL A 116 8.10 15.97 26.52
C VAL A 116 8.77 16.24 25.18
N ILE A 117 10.10 16.37 25.14
CA ILE A 117 10.85 16.59 23.90
C ILE A 117 10.76 15.37 22.98
N ILE A 118 10.94 14.15 23.50
CA ILE A 118 10.90 12.91 22.71
C ILE A 118 9.50 12.72 22.09
N TYR A 119 8.44 12.69 22.91
CA TYR A 119 7.08 12.47 22.43
C TYR A 119 6.56 13.66 21.60
N GLY A 120 6.95 14.88 21.97
CA GLY A 120 6.66 16.08 21.17
C GLY A 120 7.29 16.03 19.78
N GLY A 121 8.53 15.52 19.67
CA GLY A 121 9.20 15.29 18.40
C GLY A 121 8.45 14.32 17.50
N TYR A 122 7.99 13.18 18.04
CA TYR A 122 7.16 12.23 17.28
C TYR A 122 5.85 12.84 16.82
N MET A 123 5.16 13.60 17.68
CA MET A 123 3.95 14.32 17.30
C MET A 123 4.20 15.36 16.20
N TRP A 124 5.33 16.05 16.25
CA TRP A 124 5.73 17.00 15.22
C TRP A 124 5.99 16.32 13.86
N ILE A 125 6.66 15.16 13.87
CA ILE A 125 6.86 14.36 12.65
C ILE A 125 5.53 13.92 12.04
N LEU A 126 4.58 13.47 12.87
CA LEU A 126 3.24 13.10 12.41
C LEU A 126 2.48 14.29 11.81
N LEU A 127 2.59 15.48 12.41
CA LEU A 127 2.02 16.71 11.88
C LEU A 127 2.61 17.07 10.50
N LEU A 128 3.93 17.02 10.36
CA LEU A 128 4.60 17.27 9.07
C LEU A 128 4.17 16.28 8.00
N LEU A 129 4.01 15.01 8.38
CA LEU A 129 3.53 13.96 7.49
C LEU A 129 2.11 14.23 6.99
N TYR A 130 1.25 14.73 7.87
CA TYR A 130 -0.12 15.14 7.55
C TYR A 130 -0.16 16.35 6.61
N ILE A 131 0.72 17.34 6.81
CA ILE A 131 0.79 18.59 6.03
C ILE A 131 1.43 18.40 4.64
N ASN A 132 2.35 17.43 4.48
CA ASN A 132 3.08 17.16 3.23
C ASN A 132 2.22 17.05 1.94
N PRO A 133 1.08 16.32 1.91
CA PRO A 133 0.22 16.29 0.72
C PRO A 133 -0.38 17.67 0.39
N TYR A 134 -0.67 18.49 1.41
CA TYR A 134 -1.19 19.84 1.21
C TYR A 134 -0.13 20.81 0.69
N THR A 135 1.12 20.70 1.15
CA THR A 135 2.22 21.54 0.63
C THR A 135 2.52 21.21 -0.83
N LEU A 136 2.42 19.94 -1.24
CA LEU A 136 2.54 19.53 -2.64
C LEU A 136 1.43 20.12 -3.52
N ARG A 137 0.20 20.22 -3.00
CA ARG A 137 -0.94 20.86 -3.70
C ARG A 137 -0.79 22.38 -3.77
N LEU A 138 -0.37 23.01 -2.67
CA LEU A 138 -0.08 24.44 -2.63
C LEU A 138 1.05 24.83 -3.60
N ARG A 139 2.07 23.98 -3.76
CA ARG A 139 3.15 24.21 -4.75
C ARG A 139 2.63 24.38 -6.17
N SER A 140 1.47 23.80 -6.50
CA SER A 140 0.82 23.98 -7.79
C SER A 140 0.47 25.46 -8.03
N LEU A 141 -0.12 26.12 -7.02
CA LEU A 141 -0.48 27.54 -7.06
C LEU A 141 0.73 28.46 -7.23
N PHE A 142 1.88 28.09 -6.69
CA PHE A 142 3.11 28.90 -6.79
C PHE A 142 3.80 28.83 -8.16
N TYR A 143 3.55 27.80 -8.97
CA TYR A 143 4.21 27.59 -10.27
C TYR A 143 3.22 27.39 -11.42
N PRO A 144 2.39 28.39 -11.76
CA PRO A 144 1.30 28.25 -12.72
C PRO A 144 1.78 27.89 -14.13
N GLN A 145 2.98 28.34 -14.53
CA GLN A 145 3.55 28.02 -15.85
C GLN A 145 3.82 26.52 -16.02
N ARG A 146 4.39 25.87 -15.00
CA ARG A 146 4.68 24.43 -15.04
C ARG A 146 3.41 23.60 -14.96
N GLU A 147 2.43 24.06 -14.18
CA GLU A 147 1.13 23.41 -14.10
C GLU A 147 0.39 23.46 -15.44
N LYS A 148 0.34 24.63 -16.11
CA LYS A 148 -0.27 24.76 -17.43
C LYS A 148 0.36 23.83 -18.46
N GLN A 149 1.68 23.68 -18.46
CA GLN A 149 2.38 22.74 -19.35
C GLN A 149 1.98 21.28 -19.08
N ARG A 150 1.88 20.88 -17.81
CA ARG A 150 1.44 19.52 -17.44
C ARG A 150 0.00 19.26 -17.85
N ILE A 151 -0.90 20.22 -17.64
CA ILE A 151 -2.31 20.10 -18.02
C ILE A 151 -2.44 20.00 -19.55
N LEU A 152 -1.76 20.85 -20.31
CA LEU A 152 -1.75 20.80 -21.77
C LEU A 152 -1.18 19.49 -22.30
N HIS A 153 -0.09 19.00 -21.71
CA HIS A 153 0.49 17.72 -22.07
C HIS A 153 -0.49 16.57 -21.79
N LEU A 154 -1.10 16.53 -20.61
CA LEU A 154 -2.09 15.52 -20.25
C LEU A 154 -3.31 15.56 -21.17
N TYR A 155 -3.82 16.76 -21.50
CA TYR A 155 -4.91 16.96 -22.43
C TYR A 155 -4.58 16.39 -23.82
N ASN A 156 -3.42 16.78 -24.37
CA ASN A 156 -2.95 16.30 -25.67
C ASN A 156 -2.74 14.78 -25.67
N ASP A 157 -2.23 14.21 -24.60
CA ASP A 157 -2.04 12.78 -24.46
C ASP A 157 -3.37 12.02 -24.39
N ILE A 158 -4.38 12.55 -23.69
CA ILE A 158 -5.73 11.97 -23.67
C ILE A 158 -6.34 12.01 -25.08
N LEU A 159 -6.24 13.16 -25.75
CA LEU A 159 -6.75 13.31 -27.11
C LEU A 159 -6.06 12.32 -28.06
N LYS A 160 -4.73 12.19 -27.98
CA LYS A 160 -3.97 11.21 -28.76
C LYS A 160 -4.38 9.76 -28.45
N LYS A 161 -4.59 9.41 -27.18
CA LYS A 161 -5.02 8.06 -26.78
C LYS A 161 -6.41 7.73 -27.33
N ARG A 162 -7.36 8.67 -27.25
CA ARG A 162 -8.71 8.51 -27.83
C ARG A 162 -8.66 8.34 -29.35
N LEU A 163 -7.89 9.19 -30.04
CA LEU A 163 -7.69 9.08 -31.49
C LEU A 163 -7.03 7.75 -31.87
N LYS A 164 -6.01 7.31 -31.12
CA LYS A 164 -5.35 6.02 -31.35
C LYS A 164 -6.33 4.86 -31.16
N MET A 165 -7.13 4.88 -30.09
CA MET A 165 -8.16 3.86 -29.84
C MET A 165 -9.17 3.80 -30.99
N GLN A 166 -9.72 4.93 -31.42
CA GLN A 166 -10.64 4.98 -32.57
C GLN A 166 -9.98 4.45 -33.86
N LYS A 167 -8.72 4.83 -34.14
CA LYS A 167 -7.97 4.30 -35.29
C LYS A 167 -7.78 2.79 -35.19
N THR A 168 -7.45 2.25 -34.02
CA THR A 168 -7.29 0.80 -33.83
C THR A 168 -8.59 0.04 -33.98
N LEU A 169 -9.71 0.58 -33.49
CA LEU A 169 -11.05 0.00 -33.67
C LEU A 169 -11.44 -0.02 -35.15
N ARG A 170 -11.18 1.07 -35.89
CA ARG A 170 -11.38 1.14 -37.33
C ARG A 170 -10.57 0.11 -38.10
N ARG A 171 -9.27 -0.03 -37.78
CA ARG A 171 -8.40 -1.05 -38.41
C ARG A 171 -8.91 -2.47 -38.18
N LYS A 172 -9.28 -2.81 -36.95
CA LYS A 172 -9.87 -4.12 -36.65
C LYS A 172 -11.16 -4.37 -37.44
N ALA A 173 -12.02 -3.37 -37.54
CA ALA A 173 -13.24 -3.48 -38.34
C ALA A 173 -12.92 -3.70 -39.83
N VAL A 174 -11.96 -2.97 -40.42
CA VAL A 174 -11.52 -3.18 -41.82
C VAL A 174 -11.05 -4.62 -42.01
N GLN A 175 -10.18 -5.11 -41.12
CA GLN A 175 -9.64 -6.46 -41.19
C GLN A 175 -10.74 -7.52 -41.06
N ALA A 176 -11.68 -7.34 -40.15
CA ALA A 176 -12.81 -8.25 -39.97
C ALA A 176 -13.78 -8.22 -41.18
N VAL A 177 -14.04 -7.05 -41.77
CA VAL A 177 -14.83 -6.92 -43.01
C VAL A 177 -14.13 -7.64 -44.17
N ARG A 178 -12.83 -7.42 -44.36
CA ARG A 178 -12.02 -8.09 -45.39
C ARG A 178 -12.00 -9.60 -45.19
N ALA A 179 -11.75 -10.07 -43.98
CA ALA A 179 -11.79 -11.50 -43.65
C ALA A 179 -13.16 -12.11 -43.94
N HIS A 180 -14.25 -11.39 -43.67
CA HIS A 180 -15.60 -11.85 -43.99
C HIS A 180 -15.84 -11.97 -45.50
N TYR A 181 -15.39 -11.00 -46.31
CA TYR A 181 -15.51 -11.09 -47.77
C TYR A 181 -14.60 -12.16 -48.39
N LEU A 182 -13.38 -12.34 -47.86
CA LEU A 182 -12.43 -13.37 -48.31
C LEU A 182 -12.84 -14.79 -47.91
N SER A 183 -13.50 -14.95 -46.76
CA SER A 183 -13.92 -16.26 -46.25
C SER A 183 -15.08 -16.91 -47.03
N GLY A 184 -15.66 -16.23 -48.03
CA GLY A 184 -16.75 -16.78 -48.85
C GLY A 184 -18.08 -16.91 -48.09
N GLU A 185 -19.04 -17.65 -48.67
CA GLU A 185 -20.35 -17.88 -48.05
C GLU A 185 -20.23 -18.84 -46.86
N ASN A 186 -20.20 -18.28 -45.64
CA ASN A 186 -20.26 -19.04 -44.40
C ASN A 186 -21.71 -19.33 -43.97
N LEU A 187 -21.91 -20.34 -43.11
CA LEU A 187 -23.21 -20.67 -42.51
C LEU A 187 -23.88 -19.45 -41.81
N VAL A 188 -23.06 -18.53 -41.31
CA VAL A 188 -23.52 -17.25 -40.73
C VAL A 188 -24.12 -16.34 -41.80
N THR A 189 -23.49 -16.22 -42.96
CA THR A 189 -23.96 -15.41 -44.10
C THR A 189 -25.29 -15.94 -44.67
N LEU A 190 -25.43 -17.26 -44.76
CA LEU A 190 -26.67 -17.93 -45.17
C LEU A 190 -27.81 -17.71 -44.18
N ARG A 191 -27.52 -17.77 -42.87
CA ARG A 191 -28.49 -17.49 -41.81
C ARG A 191 -29.00 -16.05 -41.84
N ILE A 192 -28.14 -15.09 -42.19
CA ILE A 192 -28.52 -13.66 -42.33
C ILE A 192 -29.41 -13.44 -43.57
N LYS A 193 -29.14 -14.13 -44.69
CA LYS A 193 -29.95 -14.05 -45.91
C LYS A 193 -31.34 -14.70 -45.77
N PHE A 194 -31.45 -15.83 -45.05
CA PHE A 194 -32.70 -16.58 -44.88
C PHE A 194 -33.08 -16.79 -43.41
N PRO A 195 -33.51 -15.73 -42.69
CA PRO A 195 -33.81 -15.82 -41.26
C PRO A 195 -34.99 -16.75 -40.94
N GLN A 196 -35.94 -16.93 -41.87
CA GLN A 196 -37.15 -17.73 -41.67
C GLN A 196 -36.91 -19.25 -41.79
N LEU A 197 -35.95 -19.70 -42.60
CA LEU A 197 -35.65 -21.14 -42.76
C LEU A 197 -34.48 -21.60 -41.87
N LEU A 198 -33.50 -20.73 -41.62
CA LEU A 198 -32.24 -21.07 -40.95
C LEU A 198 -32.12 -20.49 -39.53
N GLY A 199 -33.23 -20.01 -38.95
CA GLY A 199 -33.25 -19.43 -37.60
C GLY A 199 -32.75 -20.39 -36.50
N TRP A 200 -33.01 -21.69 -36.64
CA TRP A 200 -32.61 -22.74 -35.69
C TRP A 200 -31.09 -22.98 -35.62
N LEU A 201 -30.32 -22.55 -36.63
CA LEU A 201 -28.86 -22.69 -36.65
C LEU A 201 -28.18 -21.83 -35.57
N GLY A 202 -28.89 -20.93 -34.89
CA GLY A 202 -28.36 -20.19 -33.75
C GLY A 202 -27.92 -21.04 -32.56
N ALA A 203 -28.44 -22.27 -32.45
CA ALA A 203 -27.99 -23.21 -31.43
C ALA A 203 -26.56 -23.72 -31.69
N VAL A 204 -26.15 -23.83 -32.96
CA VAL A 204 -24.86 -24.36 -33.40
C VAL A 204 -23.76 -23.32 -33.21
N SER A 205 -22.63 -23.72 -32.62
CA SER A 205 -21.47 -22.84 -32.35
C SER A 205 -20.90 -22.18 -33.62
N LEU A 206 -20.99 -22.86 -34.77
CA LEU A 206 -20.47 -22.41 -36.06
C LEU A 206 -21.30 -21.32 -36.75
N ALA A 207 -22.59 -21.18 -36.41
CA ALA A 207 -23.53 -20.27 -37.09
C ALA A 207 -23.99 -19.11 -36.20
N ARG A 208 -23.20 -18.78 -35.17
CA ARG A 208 -23.44 -17.63 -34.30
C ARG A 208 -22.89 -16.35 -34.88
N MET A 209 -23.62 -15.27 -34.68
CA MET A 209 -23.14 -13.95 -35.04
C MET A 209 -21.98 -13.57 -34.13
N LYS A 210 -20.98 -12.94 -34.75
CA LYS A 210 -19.80 -12.43 -34.07
C LYS A 210 -19.80 -10.91 -34.19
N CYS A 211 -19.39 -10.22 -33.13
CA CYS A 211 -19.20 -8.78 -33.20
C CYS A 211 -18.06 -8.45 -34.17
N LEU A 212 -18.26 -7.45 -35.04
CA LEU A 212 -17.27 -7.04 -36.02
C LEU A 212 -15.92 -6.58 -35.41
N ILE A 213 -15.93 -6.08 -34.17
CA ILE A 213 -14.77 -5.40 -33.56
C ILE A 213 -14.05 -6.28 -32.53
N CYS A 214 -14.80 -6.92 -31.63
CA CYS A 214 -14.25 -7.75 -30.56
C CYS A 214 -14.25 -9.25 -30.88
N GLU A 215 -14.87 -9.65 -32.00
CA GLU A 215 -15.05 -11.06 -32.41
C GLU A 215 -15.78 -11.95 -31.38
N GLU A 216 -16.34 -11.34 -30.33
CA GLU A 216 -17.12 -12.04 -29.33
C GLU A 216 -18.38 -12.63 -29.99
N THR A 217 -18.69 -13.89 -29.67
CA THR A 217 -19.86 -14.59 -30.19
C THR A 217 -21.10 -14.29 -29.36
N GLU A 218 -22.27 -14.23 -30.01
CA GLU A 218 -23.56 -14.12 -29.32
C GLU A 218 -23.72 -15.20 -28.22
N PRO A 219 -24.07 -14.81 -26.97
CA PRO A 219 -24.24 -15.76 -25.87
C PRO A 219 -25.42 -16.71 -26.17
N LYS A 220 -25.29 -17.98 -25.72
CA LYS A 220 -26.28 -19.05 -25.95
C LYS A 220 -27.69 -18.71 -25.46
N LEU A 221 -27.77 -17.93 -24.39
CA LEU A 221 -29.00 -17.61 -23.67
C LEU A 221 -29.19 -16.09 -23.67
N LYS A 222 -30.22 -15.62 -24.38
CA LYS A 222 -30.60 -14.19 -24.39
C LYS A 222 -31.00 -13.66 -23.01
N TYR A 223 -31.39 -14.51 -22.06
CA TYR A 223 -31.80 -14.10 -20.72
C TYR A 223 -30.64 -13.89 -19.73
N LEU A 224 -29.44 -14.39 -20.04
CA LEU A 224 -28.30 -14.38 -19.11
C LEU A 224 -27.30 -13.24 -19.41
N ALA A 225 -27.47 -12.57 -20.54
CA ALA A 225 -26.64 -11.45 -20.95
C ALA A 225 -27.49 -10.18 -21.02
N ASP A 226 -27.25 -9.27 -20.09
CA ASP A 226 -27.81 -7.90 -20.05
C ASP A 226 -27.27 -7.01 -21.20
N LYS A 227 -26.83 -7.61 -22.31
CA LYS A 227 -26.16 -6.94 -23.42
C LYS A 227 -27.03 -7.04 -24.67
N SER A 228 -27.61 -5.91 -25.09
CA SER A 228 -28.28 -5.76 -26.37
C SER A 228 -27.28 -5.88 -27.53
N TRP A 229 -27.64 -6.66 -28.54
CA TRP A 229 -26.89 -6.76 -29.80
C TRP A 229 -27.50 -5.82 -30.82
N HIS A 230 -26.65 -5.02 -31.48
CA HIS A 230 -27.08 -4.00 -32.43
C HIS A 230 -26.70 -4.38 -33.85
N ASN A 231 -27.70 -4.46 -34.72
CA ASN A 231 -27.58 -4.71 -36.15
C ASN A 231 -27.56 -3.38 -36.93
N CYS A 232 -26.85 -3.37 -38.07
CA CYS A 232 -26.82 -2.19 -38.93
C CYS A 232 -28.20 -1.91 -39.54
N SER A 233 -28.59 -0.64 -39.61
CA SER A 233 -29.85 -0.19 -40.23
C SER A 233 -29.88 -0.33 -41.76
N SER A 234 -28.72 -0.57 -42.40
CA SER A 234 -28.64 -0.74 -43.85
C SER A 234 -29.02 -2.16 -44.26
N THR A 235 -29.97 -2.30 -45.18
CA THR A 235 -30.48 -3.59 -45.68
C THR A 235 -29.43 -4.45 -46.38
N LYS A 236 -28.30 -3.86 -46.79
CA LYS A 236 -27.18 -4.54 -47.48
C LYS A 236 -26.03 -4.94 -46.55
N CYS A 237 -26.10 -4.60 -45.26
CA CYS A 237 -24.99 -4.79 -44.32
C CYS A 237 -25.28 -5.94 -43.34
N PRO A 238 -24.57 -7.09 -43.43
CA PRO A 238 -24.81 -8.24 -42.56
C PRO A 238 -24.12 -8.16 -41.18
N PHE A 239 -23.48 -7.04 -40.84
CA PHE A 239 -22.63 -6.95 -39.64
C PHE A 239 -23.41 -6.57 -38.38
N VAL A 240 -22.96 -7.12 -37.25
CA VAL A 240 -23.57 -6.92 -35.92
C VAL A 240 -22.49 -6.49 -34.90
N TYR A 241 -22.91 -5.71 -33.91
CA TYR A 241 -22.06 -5.15 -32.86
C TYR A 241 -22.55 -5.52 -31.46
N CYS A 242 -21.60 -5.65 -30.54
CA CYS A 242 -21.84 -5.70 -29.10
C CYS A 242 -22.25 -4.31 -28.57
N ASP A 243 -23.00 -4.21 -27.46
CA ASP A 243 -23.44 -2.90 -26.91
C ASP A 243 -22.26 -1.95 -26.63
N GLU A 244 -21.20 -2.46 -26.02
CA GLU A 244 -19.99 -1.69 -25.69
C GLU A 244 -19.32 -1.16 -26.98
N CYS A 245 -19.19 -2.03 -27.97
CA CYS A 245 -18.59 -1.75 -29.27
C CYS A 245 -19.40 -0.72 -30.06
N TRP A 246 -20.72 -0.82 -29.99
CA TRP A 246 -21.65 0.09 -30.68
C TRP A 246 -21.58 1.51 -30.09
N ARG A 247 -21.44 1.60 -28.76
CA ARG A 247 -21.25 2.86 -28.05
C ARG A 247 -19.90 3.50 -28.34
N ASP A 248 -18.82 2.72 -28.33
CA ASP A 248 -17.45 3.21 -28.58
C ASP A 248 -17.27 3.78 -29.99
N VAL A 249 -18.06 3.28 -30.94
CA VAL A 249 -18.10 3.72 -32.33
C VAL A 249 -18.98 4.97 -32.55
N GLY A 250 -19.86 5.29 -31.61
CA GLY A 250 -20.79 6.42 -31.75
C GLY A 250 -22.07 6.08 -32.53
N TYR A 251 -22.59 4.86 -32.37
CA TYR A 251 -23.89 4.42 -32.92
C TYR A 251 -23.99 4.42 -34.47
N GLY A 252 -22.86 4.39 -35.16
CA GLY A 252 -22.79 4.28 -36.62
C GLY A 252 -22.16 2.95 -37.06
N CYS A 253 -22.56 2.41 -38.20
CA CYS A 253 -21.93 1.20 -38.72
C CYS A 253 -20.61 1.53 -39.44
N LEU A 254 -19.49 1.03 -38.91
CA LEU A 254 -18.17 1.18 -39.55
C LEU A 254 -18.10 0.55 -40.94
N ALA A 255 -18.81 -0.55 -41.17
CA ALA A 255 -18.79 -1.26 -42.45
C ALA A 255 -19.50 -0.50 -43.58
N CYS A 256 -20.38 0.45 -43.23
CA CYS A 256 -21.06 1.31 -44.20
C CYS A 256 -20.40 2.69 -44.35
N ASP A 257 -19.38 2.98 -43.54
CA ASP A 257 -18.69 4.27 -43.57
C ASP A 257 -17.76 4.32 -44.81
N PRO A 258 -17.96 5.25 -45.77
CA PRO A 258 -17.12 5.34 -46.96
C PRO A 258 -15.65 5.62 -46.63
N ALA A 259 -15.36 6.21 -45.47
CA ALA A 259 -14.00 6.43 -44.99
C ALA A 259 -13.24 5.13 -44.68
N LEU A 260 -13.95 4.00 -44.54
CA LEU A 260 -13.34 2.68 -44.33
C LEU A 260 -12.57 2.21 -45.58
N ASN A 261 -13.02 2.60 -46.77
CA ASN A 261 -12.37 2.25 -48.04
C ASN A 261 -11.03 3.00 -48.22
N GLU A 262 -10.95 4.27 -47.83
CA GLU A 262 -9.68 5.04 -47.93
C GLU A 262 -8.60 4.53 -46.97
N LEU A 263 -8.97 4.11 -45.75
CA LEU A 263 -8.03 3.50 -44.79
C LEU A 263 -7.49 2.15 -45.28
N SER A 264 -8.28 1.47 -46.10
CA SER A 264 -7.93 0.22 -46.75
C SER A 264 -6.77 0.41 -47.74
N ASP A 265 -6.73 1.55 -48.43
CA ASP A 265 -5.73 1.86 -49.44
C ASP A 265 -4.42 2.36 -48.82
N ILE A 266 -4.50 3.09 -47.70
CA ILE A 266 -3.33 3.61 -46.96
C ILE A 266 -2.53 2.49 -46.27
N GLU A 267 -3.17 1.38 -45.89
CA GLU A 267 -2.51 0.21 -45.28
C GLU A 267 -1.51 -0.48 -46.24
N SER A 268 -1.65 -0.27 -47.56
CA SER A 268 -0.66 -0.73 -48.54
C SER A 268 0.63 0.09 -48.55
N LEU A 269 0.67 1.22 -47.84
CA LEU A 269 1.76 2.20 -47.90
C LEU A 269 2.44 2.51 -46.56
N SER A 270 1.99 1.95 -45.43
CA SER A 270 2.49 2.36 -44.10
C SER A 270 3.26 1.30 -43.30
N ASP A 271 3.66 0.19 -43.91
CA ASP A 271 4.54 -0.79 -43.25
C ASP A 271 6.00 -0.44 -43.52
N ASP A 272 6.43 0.73 -43.05
CA ASP A 272 7.83 1.12 -42.82
C ASP A 272 7.89 2.55 -42.24
N GLN A 273 7.90 2.67 -40.91
CA GLN A 273 8.90 3.47 -40.19
C GLN A 273 8.63 3.40 -38.66
N PRO A 274 9.48 2.76 -37.86
CA PRO A 274 9.48 2.98 -36.41
C PRO A 274 9.95 4.42 -36.09
N PRO A 275 9.36 5.09 -35.08
CA PRO A 275 9.83 6.40 -34.68
C PRO A 275 11.26 6.28 -34.12
N ARG A 276 12.22 6.96 -34.76
CA ARG A 276 13.52 7.24 -34.14
C ARG A 276 13.29 8.19 -32.97
N TYR A 277 13.60 7.72 -31.78
CA TYR A 277 14.05 8.53 -30.66
C TYR A 277 15.20 7.80 -29.97
#